data_AF-A0A1B6CI91-F1
#
_entry.id   AF-A0A1B6CI91-F1
#
_cell.length_a   1.000
_cell.length_b   1.000
_cell.length_c   1.000
_cell.angle_alpha   90.00
_cell.angle_beta   90.00
_cell.angle_gamma   90.00
#
_symmetry.space_group_name_H-M   'P 1'
#
loop_
_entity.id
_entity.type
_entity.pdbx_description
1 polymer ?
#
loop_
_entity_poly.entity_id
_entity_poly.type
_entity_poly.pdbx_seq_one_letter_code
_entity_poly.pdbx_strand_id
1 'polypeptide(L)'
;MTNMKDSATTTASSSSNPLEQFVLLAKSAKGAAAMELIRQVLSAPGVHVFGELLDMPNIKELENGPNINYYRTLKLFAYGTYRQYLENKDQLLELSIAEKKKLQHLTIVTLATKLKVRFL
;
A
#
# COMPACT_ATOMS: atom_id res chain seq x y z
N MET A 1 -15.82 12.63 -47.82
CA MET A 1 -14.96 11.55 -47.30
C MET A 1 -13.67 12.18 -46.78
N THR A 2 -13.56 12.48 -45.48
CA THR A 2 -13.08 11.57 -44.41
C THR A 2 -11.62 11.16 -44.59
N ASN A 3 -10.69 11.77 -43.86
CA ASN A 3 -10.04 11.13 -42.71
C ASN A 3 -8.83 11.92 -42.21
N MET A 4 -8.93 12.45 -40.99
CA MET A 4 -7.79 12.62 -40.10
C MET A 4 -8.27 12.19 -38.72
N LYS A 5 -8.07 10.89 -38.48
CA LYS A 5 -8.56 10.14 -37.33
C LYS A 5 -7.36 9.73 -36.50
N ASP A 6 -7.50 9.98 -35.19
CA ASP A 6 -6.81 9.40 -34.05
C ASP A 6 -5.32 9.70 -33.85
N SER A 7 -5.07 10.72 -33.01
CA SER A 7 -3.95 10.67 -32.06
C SER A 7 -4.24 9.63 -31.00
N ALA A 8 -3.87 8.37 -31.28
CA ALA A 8 -3.80 7.32 -30.28
C ALA A 8 -2.39 7.32 -29.67
N THR A 9 -2.31 7.79 -28.43
CA THR A 9 -1.12 7.76 -27.58
C THR A 9 -0.64 6.31 -27.36
N THR A 10 0.50 5.99 -27.96
CA THR A 10 1.67 5.31 -27.38
C THR A 10 1.42 4.14 -26.39
N THR A 11 1.52 2.92 -26.95
CA THR A 11 2.31 1.75 -26.45
C THR A 11 2.67 1.65 -24.96
N ALA A 12 2.23 0.56 -24.31
CA ALA A 12 3.10 -0.41 -23.63
C ALA A 12 2.30 -1.63 -23.11
N SER A 13 2.59 -2.83 -23.65
CA SER A 13 2.26 -4.12 -23.04
C SER A 13 3.44 -4.56 -22.16
N SER A 14 3.25 -4.75 -20.85
CA SER A 14 4.16 -5.56 -20.01
C SER A 14 3.62 -5.63 -18.58
N SER A 15 3.27 -6.85 -18.14
CA SER A 15 3.21 -7.31 -16.74
C SER A 15 3.15 -6.19 -15.68
N SER A 16 2.01 -5.51 -15.56
CA SER A 16 1.87 -4.38 -14.64
C SER A 16 2.07 -4.87 -13.21
N ASN A 17 3.18 -4.48 -12.60
CA ASN A 17 3.39 -4.72 -11.18
C ASN A 17 2.27 -3.96 -10.45
N PRO A 18 1.35 -4.64 -9.74
CA PRO A 18 0.17 -4.00 -9.17
C PRO A 18 0.55 -2.81 -8.28
N LEU A 19 1.75 -2.84 -7.67
CA LEU A 19 2.31 -1.73 -6.91
C LEU A 19 2.44 -0.44 -7.74
N GLU A 20 2.99 -0.49 -8.96
CA GLU A 20 3.21 0.69 -9.79
C GLU A 20 1.91 1.41 -10.13
N GLN A 21 0.85 0.64 -10.41
CA GLN A 21 -0.47 1.18 -10.65
C GLN A 21 -1.00 1.91 -9.41
N PHE A 22 -0.83 1.33 -8.21
CA PHE A 22 -1.23 1.99 -6.97
C PHE A 22 -0.39 3.25 -6.68
N VAL A 23 0.91 3.23 -6.96
CA VAL A 23 1.76 4.42 -6.81
C VAL A 23 1.34 5.53 -7.77
N LEU A 24 1.01 5.20 -9.02
CA LEU A 24 0.51 6.17 -9.99
C LEU A 24 -0.81 6.81 -9.52
N LEU A 25 -1.75 6.00 -9.03
CA LEU A 25 -3.00 6.48 -8.46
C LEU A 25 -2.76 7.34 -7.21
N ALA A 26 -1.81 6.96 -6.37
CA ALA A 26 -1.47 7.69 -5.14
C ALA A 26 -0.94 9.11 -5.43
N LYS A 27 -0.41 9.40 -6.62
CA LYS A 27 0.03 10.74 -7.03
C LYS A 27 -1.10 11.74 -7.20
N SER A 28 -2.32 11.28 -7.49
CA SER A 28 -3.51 12.14 -7.64
C SER A 28 -4.57 11.86 -6.58
N ALA A 29 -4.52 10.73 -5.88
CA ALA A 29 -5.47 10.37 -4.84
C ALA A 29 -5.28 11.21 -3.57
N LYS A 30 -6.32 11.92 -3.13
CA LYS A 30 -6.35 12.72 -1.90
C LYS A 30 -7.62 12.44 -1.10
N GLY A 31 -7.56 12.63 0.22
CA GLY A 31 -8.70 12.46 1.11
C GLY A 31 -9.37 11.08 0.94
N ALA A 32 -10.62 11.07 0.49
CA ALA A 32 -11.39 9.84 0.25
C ALA A 32 -10.75 8.88 -0.75
N ALA A 33 -10.16 9.39 -1.84
CA ALA A 33 -9.50 8.56 -2.84
C ALA A 33 -8.25 7.87 -2.25
N ALA A 34 -7.50 8.57 -1.39
CA ALA A 34 -6.34 8.01 -0.73
C ALA A 34 -6.72 6.90 0.28
N MET A 35 -7.83 7.07 1.01
CA MET A 35 -8.37 6.03 1.90
C MET A 35 -8.78 4.77 1.13
N GLU A 36 -9.49 4.94 0.01
CA GLU A 36 -9.92 3.83 -0.83
C GLU A 36 -8.71 3.10 -1.43
N LEU A 37 -7.70 3.85 -1.87
CA LEU A 37 -6.45 3.30 -2.38
C LEU A 37 -5.73 2.46 -1.32
N ILE A 38 -5.69 2.93 -0.06
CA ILE A 38 -5.13 2.15 1.06
C ILE A 38 -5.91 0.85 1.24
N ARG A 39 -7.25 0.89 1.23
CA ARG A 39 -8.07 -0.32 1.32
C ARG A 39 -7.78 -1.31 0.19
N GLN A 40 -7.69 -0.81 -1.03
CA GLN A 40 -7.41 -1.63 -2.20
C GLN A 40 -6.02 -2.28 -2.12
N VAL A 41 -4.98 -1.53 -1.76
CA VAL A 41 -3.61 -2.07 -1.70
C VAL A 41 -3.43 -3.06 -0.55
N LEU A 42 -4.12 -2.85 0.58
CA LEU A 42 -4.12 -3.80 1.70
C LEU A 42 -4.74 -5.12 1.29
N SER A 43 -5.86 -5.08 0.56
CA SER A 43 -6.55 -6.26 0.04
C SER A 43 -5.91 -6.86 -1.22
N ALA A 44 -5.03 -6.14 -1.92
CA ALA A 44 -4.43 -6.59 -3.16
C ALA A 44 -3.48 -7.79 -2.95
N PRO A 45 -3.72 -8.96 -3.58
CA PRO A 45 -2.77 -10.07 -3.54
C PRO A 45 -1.50 -9.71 -4.34
N GLY A 46 -0.33 -10.14 -3.88
CA GLY A 46 0.95 -9.88 -4.54
C GLY A 46 1.61 -8.54 -4.21
N VAL A 47 0.88 -7.58 -3.63
CA VAL A 47 1.49 -6.32 -3.16
C VAL A 47 1.96 -6.47 -1.72
N HIS A 48 3.27 -6.54 -1.52
CA HIS A 48 3.88 -6.71 -0.18
C HIS A 48 4.72 -5.51 0.26
N VAL A 49 4.95 -4.56 -0.65
CA VAL A 49 5.76 -3.37 -0.39
C VAL A 49 4.82 -2.17 -0.30
N PHE A 50 4.86 -1.47 0.83
CA PHE A 50 4.00 -0.32 1.09
C PHE A 50 4.78 0.96 1.40
N GLY A 51 6.11 0.86 1.53
CA GLY A 51 6.98 2.00 1.82
C GLY A 51 6.87 3.10 0.76
N GLU A 52 6.88 2.72 -0.53
CA GLU A 52 6.75 3.68 -1.64
C GLU A 52 5.42 4.45 -1.61
N LEU A 53 4.32 3.77 -1.29
CA LEU A 53 3.03 4.44 -1.10
C LEU A 53 3.06 5.37 0.10
N LEU A 54 3.63 4.93 1.23
CA LEU A 54 3.75 5.75 2.43
C LEU A 54 4.58 7.02 2.17
N ASP A 55 5.52 6.96 1.23
CA ASP A 55 6.35 8.10 0.86
C ASP A 55 5.66 9.14 -0.02
N MET A 56 4.51 8.80 -0.61
CA MET A 56 3.74 9.73 -1.42
C MET A 56 3.19 10.89 -0.56
N PRO A 57 3.31 12.15 -1.02
CA PRO A 57 2.88 13.32 -0.26
C PRO A 57 1.38 13.30 0.05
N ASN A 58 0.56 12.82 -0.88
CA ASN A 58 -0.90 12.74 -0.67
C ASN A 58 -1.29 11.69 0.38
N ILE A 59 -0.48 10.64 0.55
CA ILE A 59 -0.67 9.64 1.60
C ILE A 59 -0.20 10.20 2.93
N LYS A 60 0.95 10.90 2.97
CA LYS A 60 1.45 11.59 4.17
C LYS A 60 0.48 12.66 4.67
N GLU A 61 -0.27 13.31 3.78
CA GLU A 61 -1.31 14.27 4.17
C GLU A 61 -2.38 13.66 5.09
N LEU A 62 -2.66 12.36 4.95
CA LEU A 62 -3.61 11.64 5.83
C LEU A 62 -3.12 11.51 7.28
N GLU A 63 -1.80 11.63 7.54
CA GLU A 63 -1.24 11.57 8.90
C GLU A 63 -1.76 12.70 9.78
N ASN A 64 -1.97 13.88 9.20
CA ASN A 64 -2.48 15.06 9.92
C ASN A 64 -4.01 15.22 9.82
N GLY A 65 -4.68 14.29 9.15
CA GLY A 65 -6.12 14.34 8.92
C GLY A 65 -6.94 13.57 9.96
N PRO A 66 -8.27 13.68 9.90
CA PRO A 66 -9.17 12.88 10.73
C PRO A 66 -9.06 11.36 10.45
N ASN A 67 -8.46 10.99 9.30
CA ASN A 67 -8.33 9.63 8.81
C ASN A 67 -6.96 9.00 9.11
N ILE A 68 -6.29 9.46 10.18
CA ILE A 68 -4.97 8.98 10.60
C ILE A 68 -4.91 7.45 10.78
N ASN A 69 -6.03 6.81 11.13
CA ASN A 69 -6.11 5.35 11.30
C ASN A 69 -5.72 4.60 10.01
N TYR A 70 -6.08 5.11 8.83
CA TYR A 70 -5.69 4.52 7.54
C TYR A 70 -4.18 4.64 7.31
N TYR A 71 -3.63 5.83 7.57
CA TYR A 71 -2.19 6.08 7.44
C TYR A 71 -1.38 5.19 8.40
N ARG A 72 -1.78 5.11 9.68
CA ARG A 72 -1.14 4.25 10.68
C ARG A 72 -1.20 2.78 10.30
N THR A 73 -2.33 2.34 9.75
CA THR A 73 -2.48 0.97 9.24
C THR A 73 -1.53 0.71 8.08
N LEU A 74 -1.44 1.61 7.10
CA LEU A 74 -0.48 1.48 6.00
C LEU A 74 0.97 1.46 6.51
N LYS A 75 1.33 2.34 7.45
CA LYS A 75 2.64 2.39 8.11
C LYS A 75 2.99 1.08 8.81
N LEU A 76 2.01 0.47 9.47
CA LEU A 76 2.15 -0.83 10.12
C LEU A 76 2.42 -1.96 9.10
N PHE A 77 1.78 -1.92 7.93
CA PHE A 77 2.07 -2.87 6.86
C PHE A 77 3.44 -2.66 6.23
N ALA A 78 3.93 -1.42 6.18
CA ALA A 78 5.25 -1.10 5.63
C ALA A 78 6.41 -1.46 6.58
N TYR A 79 6.26 -1.18 7.88
CA TYR A 79 7.38 -1.22 8.84
C TYR A 79 7.08 -1.97 10.14
N GLY A 80 5.82 -2.32 10.36
CA GLY A 80 5.35 -2.90 11.61
C GLY A 80 5.25 -4.42 11.60
N THR A 81 4.56 -4.93 12.62
CA THR A 81 4.34 -6.37 12.79
C THR A 81 2.90 -6.68 13.21
N TYR A 82 2.48 -7.93 13.04
CA TYR A 82 1.17 -8.39 13.51
C TYR A 82 1.00 -8.21 15.03
N ARG A 83 2.07 -8.25 15.82
CA ARG A 83 2.00 -7.98 17.25
C ARG A 83 1.61 -6.52 17.54
N GLN A 84 2.25 -5.58 16.86
CA GLN A 84 1.93 -4.15 16.98
C GLN A 84 0.50 -3.84 16.55
N TYR A 85 -0.05 -4.58 15.58
CA TYR A 85 -1.48 -4.52 15.24
C TYR A 85 -2.35 -4.84 16.44
N LEU A 86 -2.08 -5.94 17.13
CA LEU A 86 -2.86 -6.38 18.29
C LEU A 86 -2.80 -5.38 19.45
N GLU A 87 -1.63 -4.78 19.68
CA GLU A 87 -1.41 -3.80 20.76
C GLU A 87 -2.07 -2.44 20.48
N ASN A 88 -2.29 -2.07 19.22
CA ASN A 88 -2.80 -0.75 18.82
C ASN A 88 -4.13 -0.81 18.04
N LYS A 89 -4.93 -1.87 18.22
CA LYS A 89 -6.18 -2.07 17.48
C LYS A 89 -7.12 -0.88 17.51
N ASP A 90 -7.20 -0.19 18.65
CA ASP A 90 -8.11 0.96 18.84
C ASP A 90 -7.71 2.18 17.99
N GLN A 91 -6.46 2.23 17.53
CA GLN A 91 -5.88 3.33 16.75
C GLN A 91 -5.68 2.98 15.28
N LEU A 92 -6.13 1.80 14.87
CA LEU A 92 -5.90 1.22 13.54
C LEU A 92 -7.23 0.83 12.90
N LEU A 93 -7.19 0.59 11.59
CA LEU A 93 -8.36 0.05 10.91
C LEU A 93 -8.60 -1.40 11.33
N GLU A 94 -9.87 -1.78 11.43
CA GLU A 94 -10.21 -3.18 11.57
C GLU A 94 -9.83 -3.93 10.29
N LEU A 95 -8.97 -4.93 10.44
CA LEU A 95 -8.46 -5.73 9.32
C LEU A 95 -9.31 -6.99 9.17
N SER A 96 -9.63 -7.31 7.92
CA SER A 96 -10.22 -8.59 7.53
C SER A 96 -9.26 -9.76 7.80
N ILE A 97 -9.77 -10.99 7.74
CA ILE A 97 -8.97 -12.21 7.92
C ILE A 97 -7.85 -12.29 6.86
N ALA A 98 -8.13 -11.88 5.62
CA ALA A 98 -7.16 -11.88 4.54
C ALA A 98 -6.02 -10.87 4.78
N GLU A 99 -6.36 -9.65 5.21
CA GLU A 99 -5.38 -8.60 5.52
C GLU A 99 -4.52 -8.97 6.75
N LYS A 100 -5.13 -9.59 7.77
CA LYS A 100 -4.39 -10.12 8.93
C LYS A 100 -3.37 -11.18 8.52
N LYS A 101 -3.77 -12.14 7.67
CA LYS A 101 -2.85 -13.15 7.11
C LYS A 101 -1.72 -12.51 6.31
N LYS A 102 -2.02 -11.46 5.56
CA LYS A 102 -1.00 -10.70 4.80
C LYS A 102 0.00 -10.03 5.74
N LEU A 103 -0.48 -9.34 6.78
CA LEU A 103 0.39 -8.72 7.79
C LEU A 103 1.26 -9.75 8.53
N GLN A 104 0.71 -10.94 8.82
CA GLN A 104 1.47 -12.05 9.40
C GLN A 104 2.59 -12.52 8.46
N HIS A 105 2.31 -12.71 7.17
CA HIS A 105 3.33 -13.06 6.19
C HIS A 105 4.44 -12.00 6.11
N LEU A 106 4.07 -10.71 6.03
CA LEU A 106 5.04 -9.61 6.02
C LEU A 106 5.91 -9.61 7.29
N THR A 107 5.30 -9.90 8.44
CA THR A 107 6.00 -10.02 9.72
C THR A 107 7.02 -11.16 9.66
N ILE A 108 6.63 -12.34 9.19
CA ILE A 108 7.52 -13.51 9.06
C ILE A 108 8.68 -13.21 8.11
N VAL A 109 8.39 -12.64 6.93
CA VAL A 109 9.41 -12.27 5.94
C VAL A 109 10.38 -11.24 6.54
N THR A 110 9.88 -10.22 7.22
CA THR A 110 10.71 -9.19 7.87
C THR A 110 11.60 -9.78 8.96
N LEU A 111 11.06 -10.65 9.81
CA LEU A 111 11.82 -11.32 10.87
C LEU A 111 12.87 -12.27 10.29
N ALA A 112 12.52 -13.05 9.25
CA ALA A 112 13.43 -13.95 8.57
C ALA A 112 14.60 -13.18 7.93
N THR A 113 14.33 -12.04 7.27
CA THR A 113 15.38 -11.17 6.71
C THR A 113 16.28 -10.60 7.80
N LYS A 114 15.73 -10.13 8.93
CA LYS A 114 16.52 -9.64 10.07
C LYS A 114 17.44 -10.71 10.66
N LEU A 115 16.98 -11.96 10.74
CA LEU A 115 17.79 -13.08 11.23
C LEU A 115 18.92 -13.44 10.25
N LYS A 116 18.69 -13.29 8.94
CA LYS A 116 19.67 -13.62 7.89
C LYS A 116 20.89 -12.69 7.90
N VAL A 117 20.75 -11.44 8.35
CA VAL A 117 21.84 -10.44 8.40
C VAL A 117 22.81 -10.69 9.57
N ARG A 118 22.49 -11.59 10.51
CA ARG A 118 23.30 -11.82 11.73
C ARG A 118 24.36 -12.93 11.61
N PHE A 119 24.63 -13.47 10.42
CA PHE A 119 25.57 -14.59 10.22
C PHE A 119 26.63 -14.35 9.15
N LEU A 120 27.16 -13.13 9.03
CA LEU A 120 28.37 -12.85 8.25
C LEU A 120 29.34 -11.98 9.06
#